data_AF-U2JHG8-F1
#
_entry.id   AF-U2JHG8-F1
#
_cell.length_a   1.000
_cell.length_b   1.000
_cell.length_c   1.000
_cell.angle_alpha   90.00
_cell.angle_beta   90.00
_cell.angle_gamma   90.00
#
_symmetry.space_group_name_H-M   'P 1'
#
loop_
_entity.id
_entity.type
_entity.pdbx_description
1 polymer ?
#
loop_
_entity_poly.entity_id
_entity_poly.type
_entity_poly.pdbx_seq_one_letter_code
_entity_poly.pdbx_strand_id
1 'polypeptide(L)'
;MNRSTYYKHFSSDVAPRVKENQKISEFILKICADCDKRLGAYKTAHLLQRDYGIKISVGRVYRLMKTLTLPRISTDKPFQSYKRSENAKECST
;
A
#
# COMPACT_ATOMS: atom_id res chain seq x y z
N MET A 1 5.63 -42.42 7.35
CA MET A 1 6.23 -41.12 7.72
C MET A 1 6.77 -41.20 9.13
N ASN A 2 8.08 -41.06 9.31
CA ASN A 2 8.73 -41.13 10.62
C ASN A 2 8.33 -39.90 11.46
N ARG A 3 8.02 -40.09 12.75
CA ARG A 3 7.65 -38.98 13.65
C ARG A 3 8.71 -37.89 13.71
N SER A 4 10.00 -38.25 13.67
CA SER A 4 11.11 -37.30 13.65
C SER A 4 11.13 -36.43 12.39
N THR A 5 10.69 -36.95 11.24
CA THR A 5 10.55 -36.17 10.01
C THR A 5 9.35 -35.22 10.11
N TYR A 6 8.24 -35.67 10.71
CA TYR A 6 7.05 -34.85 10.90
C TYR A 6 7.38 -33.58 11.71
N TYR A 7 8.07 -33.66 12.84
CA TYR A 7 8.26 -32.45 13.67
C TYR A 7 9.26 -31.40 13.16
N LYS A 8 10.05 -31.70 12.11
CA LYS A 8 11.06 -30.75 11.59
C LYS A 8 10.47 -29.44 11.07
N HIS A 9 9.26 -29.46 10.50
CA HIS A 9 8.64 -28.28 9.90
C HIS A 9 8.17 -27.24 10.92
N PHE A 10 7.95 -27.62 12.19
CA PHE A 10 7.53 -26.69 13.25
C PHE A 10 8.68 -25.85 13.81
N SER A 11 9.92 -26.34 13.69
CA SER A 11 11.12 -25.68 14.21
C SER A 11 12.05 -25.17 13.10
N SER A 12 11.54 -25.12 11.87
CA SER A 12 12.29 -24.63 10.72
C SER A 12 12.38 -23.11 10.72
N ASP A 13 13.51 -22.57 10.28
CA ASP A 13 13.66 -21.14 10.08
C ASP A 13 12.69 -20.60 9.02
N VAL A 14 12.25 -19.36 9.22
CA VAL A 14 11.36 -18.68 8.28
C VAL A 14 12.08 -18.48 6.95
N ALA A 15 11.43 -18.85 5.84
CA ALA A 15 11.98 -18.67 4.51
C ALA A 15 12.38 -17.20 4.27
N PRO A 16 13.54 -16.92 3.63
CA PRO A 16 14.02 -15.54 3.43
C PRO A 16 12.99 -14.62 2.76
N ARG A 17 12.23 -15.15 1.81
CA ARG A 17 11.16 -14.42 1.11
C ARG A 17 10.03 -13.98 2.04
N VAL A 18 9.69 -14.79 3.04
CA VAL A 18 8.64 -14.46 4.02
C VAL A 18 9.13 -13.33 4.92
N LYS A 19 10.38 -13.41 5.39
CA LYS A 19 11.02 -12.34 6.18
C LYS A 19 11.07 -11.00 5.43
N GLU A 20 11.43 -11.04 4.15
CA GLU A 20 11.39 -9.84 3.28
C GLU A 20 9.97 -9.29 3.14
N ASN A 21 8.98 -10.17 2.88
CA ASN A 21 7.58 -9.76 2.75
C ASN A 21 7.02 -9.18 4.05
N GLN A 22 7.40 -9.70 5.21
CA GLN A 22 7.03 -9.15 6.52
C GLN A 22 7.53 -7.72 6.66
N LYS A 23 8.83 -7.50 6.41
CA LYS A 23 9.44 -6.16 6.46
C LYS A 23 8.77 -5.17 5.50
N ILE A 24 8.50 -5.58 4.26
CA ILE A 24 7.82 -4.73 3.28
C ILE A 24 6.38 -4.43 3.74
N SER A 25 5.70 -5.42 4.31
CA SER A 25 4.33 -5.27 4.80
C SER A 25 4.24 -4.26 5.95
N GLU A 26 5.19 -4.28 6.87
CA GLU A 26 5.30 -3.28 7.96
C GLU A 26 5.38 -1.86 7.41
N PHE A 27 6.22 -1.62 6.39
CA PHE A 27 6.30 -0.30 5.76
C PHE A 27 5.03 0.09 5.01
N ILE A 28 4.39 -0.85 4.33
CA ILE A 28 3.08 -0.61 3.67
C ILE A 28 2.04 -0.19 4.69
N LEU A 29 1.97 -0.86 5.85
CA LEU A 29 1.05 -0.50 6.93
C LEU A 29 1.29 0.91 7.44
N LYS A 30 2.56 1.27 7.67
CA LYS A 30 2.95 2.60 8.12
C LYS A 30 2.49 3.68 7.14
N ILE A 31 2.82 3.54 5.85
CA ILE A 31 2.36 4.47 4.80
C ILE A 31 0.84 4.56 4.76
N CYS A 32 0.14 3.43 4.92
CA CYS A 32 -1.32 3.39 4.89
C CYS A 32 -1.95 4.15 6.07
N ALA A 33 -1.35 4.06 7.25
CA ALA A 33 -1.74 4.80 8.44
C ALA A 33 -1.47 6.30 8.30
N ASP A 34 -0.29 6.67 7.80
CA ASP A 34 0.11 8.07 7.61
C ASP A 34 -0.76 8.80 6.56
N CYS A 35 -1.34 8.05 5.61
CA CYS A 35 -2.08 8.60 4.46
C CYS A 35 -3.59 8.28 4.47
N ASP A 36 -4.17 7.99 5.63
CA ASP A 36 -5.60 7.72 5.84
C ASP A 36 -6.22 6.70 4.86
N LYS A 37 -5.47 5.66 4.47
CA LYS A 37 -5.94 4.62 3.51
C LYS A 37 -6.38 5.18 2.14
N ARG A 38 -5.87 6.35 1.72
CA ARG A 38 -6.22 6.98 0.42
C ARG A 38 -5.32 6.56 -0.74
N LEU A 39 -4.14 6.01 -0.43
CA LEU A 39 -3.13 5.69 -1.43
C LEU A 39 -3.29 4.26 -1.96
N GLY A 40 -3.40 4.16 -3.29
CA GLY A 40 -3.34 2.88 -4.00
C GLY A 40 -1.93 2.36 -4.18
N ALA A 41 -1.82 1.12 -4.65
CA ALA A 41 -0.55 0.39 -4.82
C ALA A 41 0.52 1.17 -5.61
N TYR A 42 0.11 1.94 -6.63
CA TYR A 42 1.04 2.76 -7.41
C TYR A 42 1.75 3.82 -6.57
N LYS A 43 1.00 4.60 -5.78
CA LYS A 43 1.57 5.66 -4.92
C LYS A 43 2.37 5.04 -3.77
N THR A 44 1.89 3.94 -3.20
CA THR A 44 2.63 3.20 -2.16
C THR A 44 3.96 2.66 -2.68
N ALA A 45 4.02 2.12 -3.90
CA ALA A 45 5.27 1.67 -4.51
C ALA A 45 6.29 2.82 -4.66
N HIS A 46 5.81 3.99 -5.08
CA HIS A 46 6.65 5.18 -5.20
C HIS A 46 7.19 5.65 -3.84
N LEU A 47 6.35 5.68 -2.79
CA LEU A 47 6.76 6.02 -1.42
C LEU A 47 7.76 5.02 -0.85
N LEU A 48 7.54 3.72 -1.06
CA LEU A 48 8.48 2.67 -0.65
C LEU A 48 9.86 2.85 -1.28
N GLN A 49 9.90 3.22 -2.57
CA GLN A 49 11.16 3.51 -3.26
C GLN A 49 11.81 4.79 -2.75
N ARG A 50 11.02 5.86 -2.54
CA ARG A 50 11.53 7.19 -2.14
C ARG A 50 12.05 7.21 -0.71
N ASP A 51 11.27 6.71 0.24
CA ASP A 51 11.54 6.89 1.67
C ASP A 51 12.33 5.73 2.26
N TYR A 52 12.13 4.52 1.73
CA TYR A 52 12.73 3.30 2.25
C TYR A 52 13.73 2.65 1.29
N GLY A 53 13.88 3.17 0.06
CA GLY A 53 14.79 2.63 -0.95
C GLY A 53 14.35 1.28 -1.53
N ILE A 54 13.12 0.83 -1.28
CA ILE A 54 12.64 -0.50 -1.66
C ILE A 54 11.99 -0.43 -3.04
N LYS A 55 12.69 -0.91 -4.07
CA LYS A 55 12.16 -1.02 -5.44
C LYS A 55 11.39 -2.33 -5.61
N ILE A 56 10.07 -2.25 -5.67
CA ILE A 56 9.19 -3.40 -5.94
C ILE A 56 8.13 -3.06 -6.98
N SER A 57 7.64 -4.09 -7.67
CA SER A 57 6.58 -3.90 -8.66
C SER A 57 5.25 -3.54 -8.00
N VAL A 58 4.44 -2.76 -8.71
CA VAL A 58 3.09 -2.39 -8.26
C VAL A 58 2.24 -3.62 -7.96
N GLY A 59 2.37 -4.68 -8.76
CA GLY A 59 1.69 -5.96 -8.53
C GLY A 59 2.11 -6.65 -7.24
N ARG A 60 3.39 -6.56 -6.84
CA ARG A 60 3.88 -7.10 -5.55
C ARG A 60 3.27 -6.32 -4.39
N VAL A 61 3.22 -4.99 -4.48
CA VAL A 61 2.56 -4.13 -3.50
C VAL A 61 1.08 -4.49 -3.37
N TYR A 62 0.36 -4.62 -4.49
CA TYR A 62 -1.06 -4.99 -4.49
C TYR A 62 -1.31 -6.33 -3.77
N ARG A 63 -0.49 -7.36 -4.06
CA ARG A 63 -0.59 -8.66 -3.40
C ARG A 63 -0.36 -8.55 -1.89
N LEU A 64 0.64 -7.78 -1.47
CA LEU A 64 0.93 -7.56 -0.04
C LEU A 64 -0.17 -6.76 0.66
N MET A 65 -0.68 -5.70 0.04
CA MET A 65 -1.83 -4.94 0.54
C MET A 65 -3.06 -5.84 0.70
N LYS A 66 -3.30 -6.76 -0.24
CA LYS A 66 -4.40 -7.72 -0.18
C LYS A 66 -4.23 -8.72 0.96
N THR A 67 -3.02 -9.21 1.22
CA THR A 67 -2.76 -10.13 2.36
C THR A 67 -2.91 -9.47 3.72
N LEU A 68 -2.74 -8.15 3.79
CA LEU A 68 -2.88 -7.38 5.04
C LEU A 68 -4.34 -7.08 5.42
N THR A 69 -5.32 -7.62 4.65
CA THR A 69 -6.78 -7.44 4.87
C THR A 69 -7.16 -6.00 5.19
N LEU A 70 -6.54 -5.04 4.49
CA LEU A 70 -6.80 -3.62 4.74
C LEU A 70 -8.26 -3.30 4.38
N PRO A 71 -8.94 -2.41 5.16
CA PRO A 71 -10.24 -1.89 4.77
C PRO A 71 -10.15 -1.34 3.35
N ARG A 72 -11.24 -1.49 2.59
CA ARG A 72 -11.31 -0.98 1.22
C ARG A 72 -10.76 0.45 1.18
N ILE A 73 -9.72 0.65 0.38
CA ILE A 73 -9.13 1.97 0.14
C ILE A 73 -10.28 2.90 -0.20
N SER A 74 -10.31 4.08 0.42
CA SER A 74 -11.34 5.07 0.16
C SER A 74 -11.14 5.61 -1.26
N THR A 75 -11.70 4.92 -2.24
CA THR A 75 -11.82 5.39 -3.63
C THR A 75 -12.99 6.36 -3.76
N ASP A 76 -13.70 6.65 -2.66
CA ASP A 76 -14.78 7.60 -2.71
C ASP A 76 -14.22 8.98 -3.06
N LYS A 77 -14.75 9.53 -4.16
CA LYS A 77 -14.25 10.79 -4.70
C LYS A 77 -14.62 11.88 -3.68
N PRO A 78 -13.66 12.63 -3.13
CA PRO A 78 -13.99 13.71 -2.21
C PRO A 78 -14.93 14.67 -2.94
N PHE A 79 -16.05 15.01 -2.30
CA PHE A 79 -16.98 16.00 -2.82
C PHE A 79 -16.23 17.34 -2.94
N GLN A 80 -15.97 17.75 -4.17
CA GLN A 80 -15.25 18.98 -4.45
C GLN A 80 -16.28 20.06 -4.76
N SER A 81 -16.68 20.82 -3.74
CA SER A 81 -17.52 21.99 -3.93
C SER A 81 -16.72 23.05 -4.69
N TYR A 82 -16.87 23.09 -6.01
CA TYR A 82 -16.34 24.19 -6.81
C TYR A 82 -17.09 25.46 -6.42
N LYS A 83 -16.46 26.36 -5.67
CA LYS A 83 -16.95 27.73 -5.54
C LYS A 83 -16.60 28.46 -6.84
N ARG A 84 -17.61 28.73 -7.68
CA ARG A 84 -17.50 29.61 -8.84
C ARG A 84 -17.15 31.01 -8.32
N SER A 85 -15.98 31.54 -8.65
CA SER A 85 -15.72 32.97 -8.50
C SER A 85 -16.37 33.69 -9.67
N GLU A 86 -17.51 34.33 -9.44
CA GLU A 86 -18.08 35.29 -10.38
C GLU A 86 -17.22 36.55 -10.38
N ASN A 87 -16.34 36.69 -11.36
CA ASN A 87 -15.75 37.98 -11.70
C ASN A 87 -16.22 38.34 -13.10
N ALA A 88 -17.29 39.15 -13.12
CA ALA A 88 -17.81 39.81 -14.30
C ALA A 88 -16.76 40.73 -14.92
N LYS A 89 -16.44 40.54 -16.20
CA LYS A 89 -16.02 41.61 -17.11
C LYS A 89 -16.56 41.30 -18.51
N GLU A 90 -17.71 41.91 -18.76
CA GLU A 90 -18.33 42.13 -20.07
C GLU A 90 -17.31 42.79 -21.00
N CYS A 91 -17.11 42.26 -22.20
CA CYS A 91 -16.30 42.91 -23.24
C CYS A 91 -17.18 43.03 -24.48
N SER A 92 -17.68 44.23 -24.70
CA SER A 92 -18.34 44.70 -25.92
C SER A 92 -17.28 45.13 -26.94
N THR A 93 -17.38 44.63 -28.16
CA THR A 93 -16.86 45.26 -29.39
C THR A 93 -17.80 44.92 -30.53
#